data_AF-Q08U61-F1
#
_entry.id   AF-Q08U61-F1
#
_cell.length_a   1.000
_cell.length_b   1.000
_cell.length_c   1.000
_cell.angle_alpha   90.00
_cell.angle_beta   90.00
_cell.angle_gamma   90.00
#
_symmetry.space_group_name_H-M   'P 1'
#
loop_
_entity.id
_entity.type
_entity.pdbx_description
1 polymer ?
#
loop_
_entity_poly.entity_id
_entity_poly.type
_entity_poly.pdbx_seq_one_letter_code
_entity_poly.pdbx_strand_id
1 'polypeptide(L)'
;MDVVLRPLSERFFQETVLPFLTLAMTNATGALEALAPRVADEEVRFLCEHLLASALPGGLRAVEAEPWTRLVERLIFLQWREGPAGWELDGARAGYAGDWDEALHLALMVESPDYPYWDARAARAERDACRLKPPERLGLASMMVGLWEPFPEFPPDQVFSTQGRGGYVLSAHFAFADWTWRPSPTVRQWHVNLFRKLERLLAREQERLKLPSLPERDEVLAYWGGKAPQPPPLVVSFSGLGARATQWIRELGVITGHVREAAQGRTALVSMVTQGSHARF
;
A
#
# COMPACT_ATOMS: atom_id res chain seq x y z
N MET A 1 -2.04 10.10 8.72
CA MET A 1 -2.19 9.61 7.33
C MET A 1 -2.03 8.12 7.43
N ASP A 2 -2.97 7.36 6.89
CA ASP A 2 -2.96 5.91 7.02
C ASP A 2 -2.56 5.29 5.68
N VAL A 3 -1.75 4.24 5.73
CA VAL A 3 -1.54 3.31 4.62
C VAL A 3 -2.54 2.19 4.78
N VAL A 4 -3.26 1.93 3.70
CA VAL A 4 -4.05 0.71 3.58
C VAL A 4 -3.41 -0.18 2.53
N LEU A 5 -3.09 -1.42 2.87
CA LEU A 5 -2.47 -2.43 2.01
C LEU A 5 -3.40 -3.65 1.90
N ARG A 6 -3.90 -3.95 0.68
CA ARG A 6 -4.82 -5.07 0.45
C ARG A 6 -4.50 -5.88 -0.81
N PRO A 7 -4.75 -7.21 -0.79
CA PRO A 7 -4.81 -8.01 -2.00
C PRO A 7 -6.02 -7.62 -2.87
N LEU A 8 -5.87 -7.60 -4.20
CA LEU A 8 -6.97 -7.33 -5.13
C LEU A 8 -6.91 -8.18 -6.41
N SER A 9 -8.05 -8.34 -7.05
CA SER A 9 -8.14 -8.95 -8.38
C SER A 9 -7.32 -8.15 -9.40
N GLU A 10 -6.26 -8.76 -9.92
CA GLU A 10 -5.37 -8.13 -10.91
C GLU A 10 -6.12 -7.76 -12.19
N ARG A 11 -7.03 -8.63 -12.62
CA ARG A 11 -7.86 -8.41 -13.79
C ARG A 11 -8.82 -7.24 -13.60
N PHE A 12 -9.54 -7.20 -12.48
CA PHE A 12 -10.44 -6.08 -12.17
C PHE A 12 -9.70 -4.74 -12.18
N PHE A 13 -8.52 -4.73 -11.55
CA PHE A 13 -7.71 -3.53 -11.50
C PHE A 13 -7.24 -3.06 -12.89
N GLN A 14 -6.67 -3.97 -13.68
CA GLN A 14 -6.14 -3.64 -15.01
C GLN A 14 -7.23 -3.27 -16.02
N GLU A 15 -8.36 -3.97 -15.96
CA GLU A 15 -9.43 -3.77 -16.94
C GLU A 15 -10.34 -2.62 -16.54
N THR A 16 -10.62 -2.40 -15.26
CA THR A 16 -11.64 -1.47 -14.79
C THR A 16 -11.05 -0.27 -14.07
N VAL A 17 -10.35 -0.48 -12.95
CA VAL A 17 -9.99 0.62 -12.05
C VAL A 17 -8.89 1.50 -12.65
N LEU A 18 -7.87 0.91 -13.27
CA LEU A 18 -6.75 1.65 -13.84
C LEU A 18 -7.15 2.48 -15.08
N PRO A 19 -7.94 1.97 -16.04
CA PRO A 19 -8.51 2.79 -17.11
C PRO A 19 -9.44 3.89 -16.59
N PHE A 20 -10.27 3.59 -15.58
CA PHE A 20 -11.14 4.58 -14.95
C PHE A 20 -10.33 5.75 -14.37
N LEU A 21 -9.34 5.47 -13.52
CA LEU A 21 -8.50 6.53 -12.95
C LEU A 21 -7.76 7.29 -14.05
N THR A 22 -7.18 6.59 -15.03
CA THR A 22 -6.45 7.24 -16.13
C THR A 22 -7.33 8.23 -16.91
N LEU A 23 -8.58 7.87 -17.20
CA LEU A 23 -9.51 8.73 -17.92
C LEU A 23 -10.00 9.89 -17.04
N ALA A 24 -10.26 9.65 -15.75
CA ALA A 24 -10.79 10.64 -14.84
C ALA A 24 -9.87 11.87 -14.67
N MET A 25 -8.58 11.71 -15.00
CA MET A 25 -7.60 12.78 -14.94
C MET A 25 -7.89 13.93 -15.91
N THR A 26 -8.43 13.60 -17.09
CA THR A 26 -8.73 14.56 -18.14
C THR A 26 -10.22 14.73 -18.38
N ASN A 27 -10.99 13.68 -18.09
CA ASN A 27 -12.43 13.62 -18.32
C ASN A 27 -13.10 12.80 -17.19
N ALA A 28 -13.36 13.45 -16.06
CA ALA A 28 -13.97 12.82 -14.90
C ALA A 28 -15.39 12.31 -15.21
N THR A 29 -16.21 13.10 -15.93
CA THR A 29 -17.56 12.70 -16.32
C THR A 29 -17.55 11.46 -17.22
N GLY A 30 -16.74 11.46 -18.28
CA GLY A 30 -16.61 10.30 -19.17
C GLY A 30 -16.05 9.07 -18.46
N ALA A 31 -15.19 9.24 -17.45
CA ALA A 31 -14.71 8.13 -16.63
C ALA A 31 -15.83 7.51 -15.79
N LEU A 32 -16.66 8.33 -15.15
CA LEU A 32 -17.80 7.88 -14.34
C LEU A 32 -18.83 7.16 -15.23
N GLU A 33 -19.15 7.72 -16.40
CA GLU A 33 -20.04 7.10 -17.39
C GLU A 33 -19.51 5.75 -17.89
N ALA A 34 -18.20 5.62 -18.09
CA ALA A 34 -17.56 4.38 -18.51
C ALA A 34 -17.47 3.33 -17.39
N LEU A 35 -17.39 3.76 -16.13
CA LEU A 35 -17.29 2.87 -14.97
C LEU A 35 -18.64 2.25 -14.60
N ALA A 36 -19.70 3.07 -14.52
CA ALA A 36 -21.02 2.68 -14.03
C ALA A 36 -21.60 1.38 -14.67
N PRO A 37 -21.53 1.15 -16.00
CA PRO A 37 -22.08 -0.06 -16.60
C PRO A 37 -21.22 -1.31 -16.37
N ARG A 38 -20.00 -1.17 -15.85
CA ARG A 38 -19.05 -2.29 -15.68
C ARG A 38 -19.12 -2.94 -14.31
N VAL A 39 -19.81 -2.31 -13.37
CA VAL A 39 -19.93 -2.71 -11.97
C VAL A 39 -21.39 -2.98 -11.64
N ALA A 40 -21.61 -4.05 -10.88
CA ALA A 40 -22.92 -4.49 -10.40
C ALA A 40 -23.26 -3.97 -9.00
N ASP A 41 -22.32 -3.29 -8.34
CA ASP A 41 -22.50 -2.74 -7.00
C ASP A 41 -23.34 -1.47 -7.01
N GLU A 42 -24.43 -1.47 -6.21
CA GLU A 42 -25.40 -0.36 -6.15
C GLU A 42 -24.78 0.93 -5.59
N GLU A 43 -23.93 0.83 -4.58
CA GLU A 43 -23.29 1.98 -3.95
C GLU A 43 -22.30 2.66 -4.91
N VAL A 44 -21.49 1.88 -5.65
CA VAL A 44 -20.63 2.45 -6.69
C VAL A 44 -21.46 3.17 -7.76
N ARG A 45 -22.59 2.59 -8.20
CA ARG A 45 -23.46 3.25 -9.19
C ARG A 45 -24.06 4.54 -8.63
N PHE A 46 -24.55 4.51 -7.40
CA PHE A 46 -25.06 5.70 -6.71
C PHE A 46 -24.00 6.79 -6.61
N LEU A 47 -22.76 6.45 -6.22
CA LEU A 47 -21.65 7.41 -6.17
C LEU A 47 -21.33 7.97 -7.56
N CYS A 48 -21.35 7.15 -8.61
CA CYS A 48 -21.18 7.62 -9.98
C CYS A 48 -22.28 8.61 -10.40
N GLU A 49 -23.55 8.29 -10.15
CA GLU A 49 -24.68 9.15 -10.47
C GLU A 49 -24.63 10.48 -9.69
N HIS A 50 -24.32 10.41 -8.40
CA HIS A 50 -24.18 11.59 -7.55
C HIS A 50 -23.05 12.50 -8.03
N LEU A 51 -21.87 11.95 -8.33
CA LEU A 51 -20.74 12.71 -8.87
C LEU A 51 -21.05 13.28 -10.25
N LEU A 52 -21.75 12.54 -11.12
CA LEU A 52 -22.17 13.03 -12.44
C LEU A 52 -23.16 14.21 -12.34
N ALA A 53 -24.04 14.20 -11.34
CA ALA A 53 -25.03 15.25 -11.15
C ALA A 53 -24.41 16.61 -10.76
N SER A 54 -23.25 16.60 -10.10
CA SER A 54 -22.54 17.82 -9.68
C SER A 54 -21.26 18.11 -10.47
N ALA A 55 -20.86 17.22 -11.38
CA ALA A 55 -19.63 17.36 -12.13
C ALA A 55 -19.65 18.54 -13.10
N LEU A 56 -18.53 19.26 -13.15
CA LEU A 56 -18.24 20.22 -14.21
C LEU A 56 -17.41 19.56 -15.32
N PRO A 57 -17.36 20.12 -16.54
CA PRO A 57 -16.42 19.65 -17.56
C PRO A 57 -14.97 19.76 -17.08
N GLY A 58 -14.22 18.66 -17.13
CA GLY A 58 -12.80 18.63 -16.78
C GLY A 58 -12.34 17.34 -16.11
N GLY A 59 -11.16 17.40 -15.48
CA GLY A 59 -10.58 16.32 -14.70
C GLY A 59 -11.03 16.31 -13.23
N LEU A 60 -10.24 15.72 -12.34
CA LEU A 60 -10.59 15.51 -10.92
C LEU A 60 -10.96 16.77 -10.11
N ARG A 61 -10.50 17.96 -10.52
CA ARG A 61 -10.90 19.23 -9.87
C ARG A 61 -12.37 19.59 -10.12
N ALA A 62 -13.02 18.91 -11.07
CA ALA A 62 -14.38 19.18 -11.50
C ALA A 62 -15.43 18.29 -10.81
N VAL A 63 -15.03 17.48 -9.83
CA VAL A 63 -15.92 16.60 -9.06
C VAL A 63 -15.76 16.82 -7.55
N GLU A 64 -16.77 16.45 -6.78
CA GLU A 64 -16.73 16.55 -5.32
C GLU A 64 -15.70 15.57 -4.71
N ALA A 65 -14.82 16.08 -3.86
CA ALA A 65 -13.68 15.32 -3.32
C ALA A 65 -14.07 14.16 -2.40
N GLU A 66 -15.08 14.35 -1.54
CA GLU A 66 -15.50 13.34 -0.57
C GLU A 66 -16.17 12.13 -1.25
N PRO A 67 -17.20 12.29 -2.11
CA PRO A 67 -17.79 11.15 -2.82
C PRO A 67 -16.80 10.48 -3.79
N TRP A 68 -15.90 11.25 -4.42
CA TRP A 68 -14.81 10.71 -5.23
C TRP A 68 -13.90 9.79 -4.41
N THR A 69 -13.52 10.23 -3.21
CA THR A 69 -12.64 9.45 -2.32
C THR A 69 -13.33 8.14 -1.91
N ARG A 70 -14.60 8.19 -1.54
CA ARG A 70 -15.39 6.98 -1.22
C ARG A 70 -15.49 6.00 -2.39
N LEU A 71 -15.72 6.51 -3.61
CA LEU A 71 -15.76 5.69 -4.82
C LEU A 71 -14.43 4.97 -5.03
N VAL A 72 -13.32 5.71 -4.97
CA VAL A 72 -11.97 5.18 -5.16
C VAL A 72 -11.62 4.15 -4.08
N GLU A 73 -11.90 4.45 -2.81
CA GLU A 73 -11.72 3.50 -1.71
C GLU A 73 -12.51 2.21 -1.93
N ARG A 74 -13.76 2.31 -2.38
CA ARG A 74 -14.62 1.15 -2.62
C ARG A 74 -14.10 0.27 -3.76
N LEU A 75 -13.62 0.88 -4.84
CA LEU A 75 -13.03 0.15 -5.97
C LEU A 75 -11.71 -0.54 -5.58
N ILE A 76 -10.90 0.07 -4.71
CA ILE A 76 -9.58 -0.45 -4.36
C ILE A 76 -9.63 -1.48 -3.23
N PHE A 77 -10.51 -1.29 -2.25
CA PHE A 77 -10.46 -2.02 -0.98
C PHE A 77 -11.51 -3.09 -0.80
N LEU A 78 -12.50 -3.18 -1.69
CA LEU A 78 -13.43 -4.31 -1.70
C LEU A 78 -12.95 -5.43 -2.60
N GLN A 79 -13.41 -6.66 -2.32
CA GLN A 79 -13.10 -7.81 -3.15
C GLN A 79 -14.09 -7.88 -4.31
N TRP A 80 -13.54 -7.88 -5.53
CA TRP A 80 -14.31 -7.92 -6.76
C TRP A 80 -14.13 -9.25 -7.48
N ARG A 81 -15.24 -9.78 -7.98
CA ARG A 81 -15.29 -10.95 -8.87
C ARG A 81 -16.10 -10.63 -10.12
N GLU A 82 -15.85 -11.38 -11.18
CA GLU A 82 -16.61 -11.25 -12.41
C GLU A 82 -17.93 -12.00 -12.27
N GLY A 83 -19.03 -11.31 -12.54
CA GLY A 83 -20.39 -11.83 -12.52
C GLY A 83 -21.14 -11.59 -13.83
N PRO A 84 -22.37 -12.12 -13.97
CA PRO A 84 -23.15 -12.01 -15.20
C PRO A 84 -23.57 -10.57 -15.54
N ALA A 85 -23.61 -9.67 -14.55
CA ALA A 85 -23.97 -8.27 -14.70
C ALA A 85 -22.75 -7.32 -14.70
N GLY A 86 -21.53 -7.85 -14.84
CA GLY A 86 -20.27 -7.12 -14.70
C GLY A 86 -19.54 -7.49 -13.41
N TRP A 87 -18.66 -6.61 -12.94
CA TRP A 87 -17.90 -6.82 -11.71
C TRP A 87 -18.80 -6.67 -10.50
N GLU A 88 -18.87 -7.68 -9.65
CA GLU A 88 -19.68 -7.70 -8.43
C GLU A 88 -18.82 -7.90 -7.20
N LEU A 89 -19.35 -7.50 -6.04
CA LEU A 89 -18.68 -7.71 -4.77
C LEU A 89 -18.74 -9.19 -4.38
N ASP A 90 -17.58 -9.73 -4.06
CA ASP A 90 -17.42 -11.07 -3.47
C ASP A 90 -17.43 -11.01 -1.93
N GLY A 91 -17.19 -9.83 -1.38
CA GLY A 91 -17.24 -9.57 0.06
C GLY A 91 -16.20 -8.56 0.52
N ALA A 92 -16.10 -8.39 1.84
CA ALA A 92 -15.02 -7.64 2.46
C ALA A 92 -13.82 -8.58 2.70
N ARG A 93 -12.68 -8.27 2.10
CA ARG A 93 -11.42 -8.93 2.47
C ARG A 93 -10.66 -8.04 3.44
N ALA A 94 -10.38 -8.52 4.65
CA ALA A 94 -9.53 -7.82 5.62
C ALA A 94 -8.14 -7.52 5.03
N GLY A 95 -7.55 -6.42 5.44
CA GLY A 95 -6.28 -5.92 4.94
C GLY A 95 -5.67 -4.95 5.93
N TYR A 96 -4.41 -4.64 5.74
CA TYR A 96 -3.67 -3.86 6.72
C TYR A 96 -4.01 -2.39 6.59
N ALA A 97 -4.34 -1.73 7.70
CA ALA A 97 -4.48 -0.29 7.78
C ALA A 97 -3.65 0.19 8.98
N GLY A 98 -2.74 1.12 8.76
CA GLY A 98 -1.84 1.62 9.81
C GLY A 98 -1.21 2.95 9.45
N ASP A 99 -0.55 3.58 10.41
CA ASP A 99 0.13 4.86 10.18
C ASP A 99 1.20 4.72 9.09
N TRP A 100 1.25 5.67 8.17
CA TRP A 100 2.19 5.63 7.05
C TRP A 100 3.66 5.75 7.48
N ASP A 101 3.98 6.56 8.51
CA ASP A 101 5.37 6.67 9.00
C ASP A 101 5.82 5.34 9.60
N GLU A 102 4.93 4.68 10.36
CA GLU A 102 5.21 3.36 10.92
C GLU A 102 5.34 2.29 9.83
N ALA A 103 4.43 2.26 8.84
CA ALA A 103 4.50 1.31 7.74
C ALA A 103 5.81 1.48 6.92
N LEU A 104 6.21 2.73 6.65
CA LEU A 104 7.48 3.04 6.00
C LEU A 104 8.68 2.61 6.86
N HIS A 105 8.60 2.84 8.17
CA HIS A 105 9.64 2.39 9.12
C HIS A 105 9.84 0.87 9.05
N LEU A 106 8.76 0.10 9.15
CA LEU A 106 8.79 -1.37 9.07
C LEU A 106 9.29 -1.86 7.70
N ALA A 107 8.86 -1.23 6.62
CA ALA A 107 9.32 -1.58 5.28
C ALA A 107 10.84 -1.36 5.15
N LEU A 108 11.37 -0.23 5.63
CA LEU A 108 12.80 0.06 5.61
C LEU A 108 13.62 -0.89 6.50
N MET A 109 13.07 -1.31 7.65
CA MET A 109 13.71 -2.33 8.50
C MET A 109 13.96 -3.63 7.74
N VAL A 110 13.01 -4.06 6.92
CA VAL A 110 13.07 -5.31 6.17
C VAL A 110 13.88 -5.17 4.87
N GLU A 111 13.74 -4.03 4.18
CA GLU A 111 14.29 -3.84 2.83
C GLU A 111 15.70 -3.23 2.81
N SER A 112 16.06 -2.42 3.81
CA SER A 112 17.34 -1.71 3.87
C SER A 112 18.25 -2.27 4.97
N PRO A 113 19.38 -2.94 4.62
CA PRO A 113 20.35 -3.47 5.59
C PRO A 113 21.00 -2.40 6.47
N ASP A 114 21.08 -1.16 5.98
CA ASP A 114 21.77 -0.07 6.66
C ASP A 114 20.80 0.78 7.50
N TYR A 115 19.49 0.54 7.39
CA TYR A 115 18.48 1.39 8.02
C TYR A 115 18.62 1.40 9.55
N PRO A 116 18.83 2.58 10.18
CA PRO A 116 19.20 2.70 11.59
C PRO A 116 17.97 2.68 12.51
N TYR A 117 17.13 1.63 12.44
CA TYR A 117 15.83 1.59 13.13
C TYR A 117 15.89 1.65 14.67
N TRP A 118 17.05 1.39 15.27
CA TRP A 118 17.28 1.50 16.72
C TRP A 118 17.58 2.93 17.18
N ASP A 119 17.92 3.84 16.27
CA ASP A 119 18.16 5.26 16.56
C ASP A 119 16.99 6.08 16.02
N ALA A 120 16.12 6.56 16.92
CA ALA A 120 14.92 7.29 16.54
C ALA A 120 15.21 8.53 15.67
N ARG A 121 16.32 9.25 15.93
CA ARG A 121 16.67 10.47 15.20
C ARG A 121 17.21 10.12 13.82
N ALA A 122 18.15 9.16 13.73
CA ALA A 122 18.70 8.73 12.45
C ALA A 122 17.64 8.04 11.58
N ALA A 123 16.81 7.17 12.18
CA ALA A 123 15.71 6.50 11.49
C ALA A 123 14.70 7.49 10.94
N ARG A 124 14.42 8.58 11.67
CA ARG A 124 13.55 9.66 11.20
C ARG A 124 14.18 10.41 10.02
N ALA A 125 15.46 10.78 10.13
CA ALA A 125 16.17 11.45 9.05
C ALA A 125 16.20 10.61 7.76
N GLU A 126 16.40 9.30 7.86
CA GLU A 126 16.34 8.40 6.69
C GLU A 126 14.93 8.26 6.11
N ARG A 127 13.88 8.23 6.94
CA ARG A 127 12.49 8.26 6.43
C ARG A 127 12.21 9.56 5.72
N ASP A 128 12.59 10.69 6.30
CA ASP A 128 12.44 12.01 5.68
C ASP A 128 13.21 12.10 4.36
N ALA A 129 14.44 11.58 4.29
CA ALA A 129 15.19 11.47 3.04
C ALA A 129 14.50 10.54 2.02
N CYS A 130 13.99 9.39 2.45
CA CYS A 130 13.28 8.44 1.59
C CYS A 130 11.97 9.03 1.02
N ARG A 131 11.32 9.93 1.75
CA ARG A 131 10.12 10.66 1.28
C ARG A 131 10.45 11.63 0.16
N LEU A 132 11.59 12.32 0.28
CA LEU A 132 12.05 13.27 -0.72
C LEU A 132 12.62 12.56 -1.95
N LYS A 133 13.38 11.49 -1.73
CA LYS A 133 14.02 10.71 -2.79
C LYS A 133 14.13 9.23 -2.38
N PRO A 134 13.15 8.39 -2.73
CA PRO A 134 13.20 6.97 -2.41
C PRO A 134 14.36 6.30 -3.16
N PRO A 135 15.21 5.51 -2.48
CA PRO A 135 16.26 4.77 -3.15
C PRO A 135 15.71 3.74 -4.14
N GLU A 136 16.14 3.80 -5.41
CA GLU A 136 15.69 2.89 -6.48
C GLU A 136 15.81 1.41 -6.08
N ARG A 137 16.90 1.07 -5.38
CA ARG A 137 17.22 -0.29 -4.91
C ARG A 137 16.16 -0.90 -4.00
N LEU A 138 15.41 -0.07 -3.27
CA LEU A 138 14.42 -0.57 -2.31
C LEU A 138 13.13 -1.00 -3.02
N GLY A 139 12.93 -0.57 -4.27
CA GLY A 139 11.68 -0.82 -4.98
C GLY A 139 10.48 -0.44 -4.13
N LEU A 140 10.60 0.52 -3.21
CA LEU A 140 9.48 1.02 -2.43
C LEU A 140 8.72 1.97 -3.33
N ALA A 141 7.57 1.50 -3.82
CA ALA A 141 6.58 2.42 -4.33
C ALA A 141 6.02 3.08 -3.07
N SER A 142 6.40 4.32 -2.81
CA SER A 142 5.74 5.17 -1.83
C SER A 142 5.33 6.39 -2.62
N MET A 143 4.05 6.46 -2.97
CA MET A 143 3.52 7.62 -3.65
C MET A 143 2.27 8.12 -2.93
N MET A 144 2.22 9.44 -2.77
CA MET A 144 1.17 10.16 -2.07
C MET A 144 0.24 10.78 -3.11
N VAL A 145 -1.03 10.38 -3.10
CA VAL A 145 -2.08 11.04 -3.89
C VAL A 145 -2.50 12.31 -3.14
N GLY A 146 -2.52 13.44 -3.84
CA GLY A 146 -3.01 14.72 -3.31
C GLY A 146 -3.07 15.79 -4.39
N LEU A 147 -3.99 16.74 -4.25
CA LEU A 147 -3.92 18.03 -4.95
C LEU A 147 -2.84 18.87 -4.25
N TRP A 148 -1.69 19.06 -4.89
CA TRP A 148 -0.55 19.78 -4.32
C TRP A 148 -0.58 21.25 -4.73
N GLU A 149 -0.66 22.15 -3.74
CA GLU A 149 -0.26 23.56 -3.87
C GLU A 149 0.44 24.01 -2.57
N PRO A 150 1.71 24.47 -2.61
CA PRO A 150 2.63 24.51 -3.75
C PRO A 150 3.22 23.14 -4.10
N PHE A 151 3.75 23.04 -5.33
CA PHE A 151 4.27 21.81 -5.90
C PHE A 151 5.66 21.43 -5.35
N PRO A 152 5.97 20.15 -5.09
CA PRO A 152 7.32 19.73 -4.72
C PRO A 152 8.31 19.86 -5.91
N GLU A 153 9.47 20.48 -5.70
CA GLU A 153 10.52 20.72 -6.72
C GLU A 153 11.32 19.46 -7.11
N PHE A 154 10.67 18.35 -7.46
CA PHE A 154 11.38 17.14 -7.91
C PHE A 154 11.43 17.04 -9.45
N PRO A 155 12.56 16.56 -10.04
CA PRO A 155 12.61 16.23 -11.46
C PRO A 155 11.62 15.09 -11.78
N PRO A 156 10.72 15.26 -12.78
CA PRO A 156 9.66 14.29 -13.09
C PRO A 156 10.21 12.88 -13.33
N ASP A 157 11.35 12.80 -14.01
CA ASP A 157 12.11 11.63 -14.42
C ASP A 157 12.72 10.82 -13.24
N GLN A 158 12.83 11.40 -12.05
CA GLN A 158 13.40 10.73 -10.86
C GLN A 158 12.33 10.17 -9.89
N VAL A 159 11.05 10.39 -10.19
CA VAL A 159 9.90 9.87 -9.43
C VAL A 159 9.33 8.60 -10.07
N PHE A 160 9.78 8.26 -11.29
CA PHE A 160 9.36 7.06 -11.99
C PHE A 160 10.13 5.81 -11.51
N SER A 161 9.44 4.92 -10.80
CA SER A 161 9.82 3.51 -10.76
C SER A 161 9.11 2.78 -11.90
N THR A 162 9.83 1.94 -12.62
CA THR A 162 9.38 1.09 -13.74
C THR A 162 8.31 0.04 -13.39
N GLN A 163 7.63 0.16 -12.24
CA GLN A 163 6.65 -0.79 -11.72
C GLN A 163 5.32 -0.18 -11.25
N GLY A 164 5.00 1.08 -11.60
CA GLY A 164 3.67 1.71 -11.42
C GLY A 164 3.33 2.65 -12.59
N ARG A 165 2.04 3.00 -12.81
CA ARG A 165 1.67 4.05 -13.78
C ARG A 165 1.71 5.42 -13.10
N GLY A 166 2.39 6.38 -13.70
CA GLY A 166 2.26 7.78 -13.32
C GLY A 166 2.04 8.58 -14.59
N GLY A 167 1.16 9.56 -14.53
CA GLY A 167 0.90 10.45 -15.65
C GLY A 167 1.12 11.89 -15.23
N TYR A 168 1.69 12.65 -16.16
CA TYR A 168 1.95 14.06 -16.00
C TYR A 168 1.25 14.82 -17.13
N VAL A 169 0.39 15.76 -16.76
CA VAL A 169 -0.28 16.67 -17.70
C VAL A 169 0.27 18.06 -17.44
N LEU A 170 1.36 18.40 -18.14
CA LEU A 170 2.09 19.68 -18.03
C LEU A 170 1.15 20.90 -18.19
N SER A 171 0.23 20.85 -19.15
CA SER A 171 -0.72 21.93 -19.40
C SER A 171 -1.69 22.19 -18.25
N ALA A 172 -1.94 21.18 -17.40
CA ALA A 172 -2.87 21.25 -16.27
C ALA A 172 -2.16 21.35 -14.91
N HIS A 173 -0.82 21.46 -14.90
CA HIS A 173 0.01 21.47 -13.69
C HIS A 173 -0.30 20.27 -12.78
N PHE A 174 -0.47 19.12 -13.42
CA PHE A 174 -1.07 17.97 -12.80
C PHE A 174 -0.12 16.76 -12.90
N ALA A 175 0.32 16.24 -11.75
CA ALA A 175 1.02 14.97 -11.67
C ALA A 175 0.20 14.03 -10.79
N PHE A 176 0.05 12.80 -11.26
CA PHE A 176 -0.33 11.70 -10.40
C PHE A 176 0.70 10.61 -10.56
N ALA A 177 0.92 9.89 -9.49
CA ALA A 177 1.39 8.54 -9.61
C ALA A 177 0.37 7.61 -8.99
N ASP A 178 0.63 6.34 -9.19
CA ASP A 178 -0.21 5.24 -8.83
C ASP A 178 -0.06 4.92 -7.34
N TRP A 179 -1.19 4.71 -6.65
CA TRP A 179 -1.36 3.60 -5.69
C TRP A 179 -0.25 2.54 -5.84
N THR A 180 0.26 1.97 -4.75
CA THR A 180 1.40 1.03 -4.89
C THR A 180 0.87 -0.32 -5.36
N TRP A 181 0.50 -0.42 -6.63
CA TRP A 181 0.02 -1.63 -7.25
C TRP A 181 1.21 -2.50 -7.61
N ARG A 182 1.19 -3.74 -7.14
CA ARG A 182 2.13 -4.78 -7.49
C ARG A 182 1.37 -5.90 -8.18
N PRO A 183 1.72 -6.24 -9.43
CA PRO A 183 1.07 -7.34 -10.13
C PRO A 183 1.41 -8.67 -9.46
N SER A 184 0.57 -9.68 -9.68
CA SER A 184 0.70 -10.97 -8.98
C SER A 184 2.07 -11.67 -9.17
N PRO A 185 2.79 -11.57 -10.32
CA PRO A 185 4.13 -12.15 -10.43
C PRO A 185 5.14 -11.47 -9.51
N THR A 186 5.09 -10.14 -9.38
CA THR A 186 5.98 -9.37 -8.50
C THR A 186 5.69 -9.68 -7.03
N VAL A 187 4.41 -9.78 -6.64
CA VAL A 187 4.02 -10.18 -5.28
C VAL A 187 4.57 -11.56 -4.93
N ARG A 188 4.48 -12.53 -5.86
CA ARG A 188 5.08 -13.86 -5.68
C ARG A 188 6.59 -13.80 -5.52
N GLN A 189 7.29 -13.02 -6.34
CA GLN A 189 8.74 -12.84 -6.21
C GLN A 189 9.13 -12.22 -4.86
N TRP A 190 8.33 -11.27 -4.37
CA TRP A 190 8.53 -10.68 -3.05
C TRP A 190 8.34 -11.73 -1.95
N HIS A 191 7.24 -12.49 -1.99
CA HIS A 191 6.96 -13.57 -1.05
C HIS A 191 8.11 -14.59 -0.98
N VAL A 192 8.67 -15.01 -2.13
CA VAL A 192 9.84 -15.92 -2.18
C VAL A 192 11.04 -15.37 -1.41
N ASN A 193 11.27 -14.05 -1.46
CA ASN A 193 12.41 -13.41 -0.81
C ASN A 193 12.13 -12.96 0.63
N LEU A 194 10.87 -12.89 1.03
CA LEU A 194 10.42 -12.27 2.28
C LEU A 194 11.01 -12.97 3.49
N PHE A 195 10.95 -14.30 3.53
CA PHE A 195 11.46 -15.08 4.67
C PHE A 195 12.96 -14.81 4.92
N ARG A 196 13.77 -14.84 3.85
CA ARG A 196 15.21 -14.52 3.91
C ARG A 196 15.49 -13.08 4.36
N LYS A 197 14.61 -12.13 4.06
CA LYS A 197 14.75 -10.73 4.53
C LYS A 197 14.45 -10.63 6.03
N LEU A 198 13.42 -11.32 6.51
CA LEU A 198 13.05 -11.39 7.93
C LEU A 198 14.13 -12.08 8.78
N GLU A 199 14.73 -13.16 8.27
CA GLU A 199 15.87 -13.81 8.92
C GLU A 199 17.07 -12.87 9.07
N ARG A 200 17.37 -12.09 8.01
CA ARG A 200 18.44 -11.09 8.04
C ARG A 200 18.16 -9.97 9.05
N LEU A 201 16.90 -9.54 9.19
CA LEU A 201 16.52 -8.57 10.22
C LEU A 201 16.82 -9.10 11.63
N LEU A 202 16.47 -10.35 11.94
CA LEU A 202 16.79 -10.94 13.24
C LEU A 202 18.30 -11.16 13.44
N ALA A 203 19.03 -11.52 12.39
CA ALA A 203 20.49 -11.64 12.46
C ALA A 203 21.16 -10.29 12.78
N ARG A 204 20.73 -9.21 12.11
CA ARG A 204 21.19 -7.83 12.40
C ARG A 204 20.91 -7.45 13.85
N GLU A 205 19.76 -7.83 14.38
CA GLU A 205 19.41 -7.59 15.78
C GLU A 205 20.29 -8.32 16.77
N GLN A 206 20.55 -9.61 16.49
CA GLN A 206 21.46 -10.42 17.30
C GLN A 206 22.86 -9.79 17.34
N GLU A 207 23.39 -9.38 16.18
CA GLU A 207 24.69 -8.74 16.06
C GLU A 207 24.75 -7.40 16.80
N ARG A 208 23.75 -6.53 16.60
CA ARG A 208 23.70 -5.20 17.22
C ARG A 208 23.71 -5.27 18.74
N LEU A 209 22.99 -6.24 19.30
CA LEU A 209 22.97 -6.46 20.75
C LEU A 209 24.14 -7.27 21.29
N LYS A 210 24.99 -7.82 20.42
CA LYS A 210 26.08 -8.73 20.80
C LYS A 210 25.56 -9.95 21.58
N LEU A 211 24.40 -10.47 21.19
CA LEU A 211 23.84 -11.67 21.82
C LEU A 211 24.45 -12.94 21.23
N PRO A 212 24.78 -13.95 22.06
CA PRO A 212 25.20 -15.26 21.55
C PRO A 212 24.08 -15.97 20.78
N SER A 213 22.81 -15.73 21.16
CA SER A 213 21.62 -16.27 20.51
C SER A 213 20.39 -15.40 20.80
N LEU A 214 19.39 -15.46 19.91
CA LEU A 214 18.05 -14.93 20.12
C LEU A 214 17.10 -16.10 20.44
N PRO A 215 16.70 -16.31 21.70
CA PRO A 215 15.93 -17.48 22.11
C PRO A 215 14.61 -17.67 21.34
N GLU A 216 13.88 -16.59 21.09
CA GLU A 216 12.55 -16.62 20.46
C GLU A 216 12.63 -16.44 18.93
N ARG A 217 13.83 -16.51 18.33
CA ARG A 217 14.05 -16.29 16.88
C ARG A 217 13.14 -17.16 16.03
N ASP A 218 13.11 -18.46 16.30
CA ASP A 218 12.36 -19.42 15.50
C ASP A 218 10.85 -19.23 15.65
N GLU A 219 10.40 -18.83 16.84
CA GLU A 219 8.99 -18.56 17.13
C GLU A 219 8.52 -17.29 16.42
N VAL A 220 9.34 -16.23 16.42
CA VAL A 220 9.07 -14.99 15.68
C VAL A 220 9.04 -15.26 14.17
N LEU A 221 9.99 -16.01 13.63
CA LEU A 221 9.99 -16.41 12.22
C LEU A 221 8.80 -17.30 11.86
N ALA A 222 8.39 -18.20 12.76
CA ALA A 222 7.21 -19.03 12.57
C ALA A 222 5.94 -18.18 12.48
N TYR A 223 5.80 -17.16 13.34
CA TYR A 223 4.68 -16.21 13.27
C TYR A 223 4.69 -15.40 11.97
N TRP A 224 5.79 -14.73 11.64
CA TRP A 224 5.88 -13.93 10.40
C TRP A 224 5.71 -14.79 9.13
N GLY A 225 6.20 -16.03 9.15
CA GLY A 225 6.03 -17.00 8.08
C GLY A 225 4.63 -17.60 7.99
N GLY A 226 3.76 -17.37 8.97
CA GLY A 226 2.39 -17.90 9.02
C GLY A 226 2.27 -19.35 9.49
N LYS A 227 3.33 -19.92 10.07
CA LYS A 227 3.30 -21.23 10.72
C LYS A 227 2.67 -21.17 12.11
N ALA A 228 2.75 -20.02 12.78
CA ALA A 228 2.08 -19.75 14.04
C ALA A 228 1.00 -18.66 13.86
N PRO A 229 -0.20 -18.80 14.45
CA PRO A 229 -1.29 -17.83 14.28
C PRO A 229 -1.18 -16.60 15.18
N GLN A 230 -0.38 -16.68 16.25
CA GLN A 230 -0.21 -15.60 17.23
C GLN A 230 1.28 -15.32 17.44
N PRO A 231 1.65 -14.05 17.74
CA PRO A 231 3.03 -13.72 18.07
C PRO A 231 3.46 -14.43 19.37
N PRO A 232 4.73 -14.83 19.49
CA PRO A 232 5.22 -15.48 20.70
C PRO A 232 5.16 -14.53 21.91
N PRO A 233 4.93 -15.07 23.12
CA PRO A 233 5.04 -14.29 24.35
C PRO A 233 6.51 -13.89 24.55
N LEU A 234 6.81 -12.60 24.39
CA LEU A 234 8.16 -12.11 24.60
C LEU A 234 8.43 -12.07 26.11
N VAL A 235 9.28 -12.97 26.58
CA VAL A 235 9.89 -12.84 27.90
C VAL A 235 10.78 -11.60 27.84
N VAL A 236 10.77 -10.76 28.88
CA VAL A 236 11.40 -9.43 28.91
C VAL A 236 12.93 -9.54 28.70
N SER A 237 13.32 -9.67 27.44
CA SER A 237 14.68 -9.73 26.90
C SER A 237 14.71 -9.72 25.37
N PHE A 238 13.62 -9.35 24.69
CA PHE A 238 13.69 -8.78 23.33
C PHE A 238 14.11 -7.30 23.37
N SER A 239 15.07 -6.97 24.25
CA SER A 239 15.66 -5.62 24.37
C SER A 239 16.38 -5.17 23.10
N GLY A 240 16.48 -6.07 22.12
CA GLY A 240 16.92 -5.82 20.75
C GLY A 240 16.04 -4.81 20.07
N LEU A 241 14.82 -5.19 19.76
CA LEU A 241 13.91 -4.37 18.99
C LEU A 241 13.39 -3.14 19.79
N GLY A 242 14.04 -2.79 20.90
CA GLY A 242 13.72 -1.64 21.73
C GLY A 242 12.38 -1.78 22.46
N ALA A 243 11.91 -0.67 23.03
CA ALA A 243 10.66 -0.64 23.80
C ALA A 243 9.39 -0.99 22.97
N ARG A 244 9.51 -1.06 21.63
CA ARG A 244 8.40 -1.34 20.69
C ARG A 244 8.48 -2.72 20.05
N ALA A 245 9.36 -3.61 20.53
CA ALA A 245 9.56 -4.96 20.01
C ALA A 245 8.26 -5.74 19.75
N THR A 246 7.37 -5.79 20.74
CA THR A 246 6.08 -6.48 20.66
C THR A 246 5.19 -5.93 19.57
N GLN A 247 5.18 -4.60 19.39
CA GLN A 247 4.38 -3.95 18.37
C GLN A 247 4.91 -4.30 16.98
N TRP A 248 6.22 -4.15 16.74
CA TRP A 248 6.81 -4.44 15.43
C TRP A 248 6.67 -5.89 15.02
N ILE A 249 6.87 -6.83 15.96
CA ILE A 249 6.66 -8.26 15.69
C ILE A 249 5.22 -8.48 15.24
N ARG A 250 4.24 -7.92 15.96
CA ARG A 250 2.82 -8.04 15.60
C ARG A 250 2.53 -7.45 14.22
N GLU A 251 2.90 -6.19 14.00
CA GLU A 251 2.65 -5.42 12.76
C GLU A 251 3.27 -6.10 11.54
N LEU A 252 4.54 -6.51 11.62
CA LEU A 252 5.21 -7.25 10.55
C LEU A 252 4.49 -8.56 10.24
N GLY A 253 4.00 -9.28 11.24
CA GLY A 253 3.24 -10.51 11.01
C GLY A 253 1.93 -10.30 10.27
N VAL A 254 1.24 -9.19 10.52
CA VAL A 254 0.02 -8.82 9.78
C VAL A 254 0.37 -8.49 8.33
N ILE A 255 1.37 -7.62 8.12
CA ILE A 255 1.81 -7.21 6.77
C ILE A 255 2.30 -8.42 5.96
N THR A 256 3.14 -9.27 6.54
CA THR A 256 3.65 -10.48 5.86
C THR A 256 2.54 -11.48 5.59
N GLY A 257 1.51 -11.52 6.45
CA GLY A 257 0.27 -12.25 6.25
C GLY A 257 -0.42 -11.87 4.94
N HIS A 258 -0.65 -10.58 4.72
CA HIS A 258 -1.28 -10.10 3.48
C HIS A 258 -0.45 -10.36 2.22
N VAL A 259 0.88 -10.22 2.30
CA VAL A 259 1.77 -10.55 1.17
C VAL A 259 1.69 -12.04 0.82
N ARG A 260 1.70 -12.91 1.83
CA ARG A 260 1.58 -14.37 1.65
C ARG A 260 0.22 -14.75 1.07
N GLU A 261 -0.86 -14.21 1.64
CA GLU A 261 -2.21 -14.42 1.15
C GLU A 261 -2.39 -13.98 -0.31
N ALA A 262 -1.85 -12.82 -0.66
CA ALA A 262 -1.89 -12.32 -2.03
C ALA A 262 -1.10 -13.24 -2.98
N ALA A 263 0.09 -13.69 -2.56
CA ALA A 263 0.91 -14.60 -3.34
C ALA A 263 0.23 -15.97 -3.56
N GLN A 264 -0.41 -16.52 -2.52
CA GLN A 264 -1.15 -17.79 -2.58
C GLN A 264 -2.39 -17.67 -3.47
N GLY A 265 -3.15 -16.58 -3.32
CA GLY A 265 -4.32 -16.28 -4.14
C GLY A 265 -4.00 -15.86 -5.58
N ARG A 266 -2.70 -15.71 -5.92
CA ARG A 266 -2.23 -15.17 -7.21
C ARG A 266 -2.88 -13.81 -7.53
N THR A 267 -3.13 -13.02 -6.50
CA THR A 267 -3.72 -11.69 -6.62
C THR A 267 -2.64 -10.63 -6.67
N ALA A 268 -3.00 -9.45 -7.17
CA ALA A 268 -2.17 -8.27 -7.02
C ALA A 268 -2.20 -7.78 -5.56
N LEU A 269 -1.36 -6.81 -5.24
CA LEU A 269 -1.37 -6.06 -3.99
C LEU A 269 -1.47 -4.59 -4.31
N VAL A 270 -2.31 -3.84 -3.61
CA VAL A 270 -2.42 -2.38 -3.76
C VAL A 270 -2.22 -1.72 -2.42
N SER A 271 -1.58 -0.55 -2.41
CA SER A 271 -1.66 0.35 -1.26
C SER A 271 -2.03 1.77 -1.65
N MET A 272 -2.73 2.45 -0.74
CA MET A 272 -3.12 3.84 -0.88
C MET A 272 -2.94 4.56 0.46
N VAL A 273 -2.50 5.82 0.38
CA VAL A 273 -2.40 6.71 1.54
C VAL A 273 -3.69 7.52 1.63
N THR A 274 -4.34 7.49 2.79
CA THR A 274 -5.58 8.23 3.04
C THR A 274 -5.35 9.31 4.11
N GLN A 275 -6.02 10.46 3.97
CA GLN A 275 -6.08 11.48 5.02
C GLN A 275 -7.03 11.02 6.13
N GLY A 276 -6.55 10.13 7.00
CA GLY A 276 -7.32 9.63 8.16
C GLY A 276 -8.53 8.83 7.73
N SER A 277 -8.37 7.51 7.58
CA SER A 277 -9.51 6.65 7.31
C SER A 277 -9.96 5.95 8.60
N HIS A 278 -11.26 6.00 8.86
CA HIS A 278 -11.97 5.08 9.76
C HIS A 278 -11.98 3.63 9.20
N ALA A 279 -11.02 3.26 8.34
CA ALA A 279 -10.91 1.96 7.69
C ALA A 279 -10.42 0.89 8.70
N ARG A 280 -11.26 0.60 9.69
CA ARG A 280 -11.19 -0.62 10.49
C ARG A 280 -12.22 -1.60 9.95
N PHE A 281 -11.81 -2.44 9.00
CA PHE A 281 -12.52 -3.67 8.64
C PHE A 281 -11.54 -4.80 8.38
#